data_AF-A0A177PA58-F1
#
_entry.id   AF-A0A177PA58-F1
#
_cell.length_a   1.000
_cell.length_b   1.000
_cell.length_c   1.000
_cell.angle_alpha   90.00
_cell.angle_beta   90.00
_cell.angle_gamma   90.00
#
_symmetry.space_group_name_H-M   'P 1'
#
loop_
_entity.id
_entity.type
_entity.pdbx_description
1 polymer ?
#
loop_
_entity_poly.entity_id
_entity_poly.type
_entity_poly.pdbx_seq_one_letter_code
_entity_poly.pdbx_strand_id
1 'polypeptide(L)'
;MIIDRRPPARGAGRRVLFLMRLAASAAALLFPEAAFPQAAPGFNLCVQPGSPPCVFMSGQPAEACGAEVQAYIASVFHYRECLAKESERVIRESNDIIDHWRCRERGERCRK
;
A
#
# COMPACT_ATOMS: atom_id res chain seq x y z
N MET A 1 -34.10 -73.28 -40.65
CA MET A 1 -35.47 -72.93 -40.22
C MET A 1 -35.43 -72.95 -38.70
N ILE A 2 -35.28 -71.81 -38.01
CA ILE A 2 -36.34 -70.91 -37.54
C ILE A 2 -35.78 -69.48 -37.52
N ILE A 3 -36.60 -68.51 -37.95
CA ILE A 3 -36.35 -67.07 -37.90
C ILE A 3 -37.40 -66.47 -36.96
N ASP A 4 -36.97 -65.64 -36.00
CA ASP A 4 -37.79 -64.65 -35.27
C ASP A 4 -36.79 -63.55 -34.82
N ARG A 5 -36.71 -62.30 -35.32
CA ARG A 5 -37.60 -61.12 -35.51
C ARG A 5 -37.82 -60.21 -34.26
N ARG A 6 -36.98 -59.14 -34.19
CA ARG A 6 -37.24 -57.71 -33.77
C ARG A 6 -37.50 -57.35 -32.29
N PRO A 7 -37.44 -56.05 -31.86
CA PRO A 7 -36.59 -54.87 -32.23
C PRO A 7 -36.11 -54.03 -30.96
N PRO A 8 -35.52 -52.80 -31.10
CA PRO A 8 -34.64 -52.16 -30.10
C PRO A 8 -35.23 -50.92 -29.36
N ALA A 9 -34.55 -50.46 -28.29
CA ALA A 9 -34.61 -49.12 -27.66
C ALA A 9 -33.69 -49.16 -26.40
N ARG A 10 -32.96 -48.15 -25.91
CA ARG A 10 -33.04 -46.68 -25.98
C ARG A 10 -31.80 -46.10 -25.25
N GLY A 11 -31.41 -44.88 -25.61
CA GLY A 11 -30.69 -43.94 -24.74
C GLY A 11 -29.16 -44.03 -24.81
N ALA A 12 -28.48 -43.34 -25.72
CA ALA A 12 -28.26 -41.88 -25.71
C ALA A 12 -27.71 -41.38 -24.36
N GLY A 13 -26.38 -41.37 -24.22
CA GLY A 13 -25.69 -40.80 -23.06
C GLY A 13 -24.25 -40.37 -23.33
N ARG A 14 -23.86 -40.25 -24.60
CA ARG A 14 -22.65 -39.53 -25.01
C ARG A 14 -22.96 -38.05 -24.84
N ARG A 15 -22.67 -37.48 -23.66
CA ARG A 15 -22.51 -36.04 -23.49
C ARG A 15 -21.82 -35.73 -22.16
N VAL A 16 -20.58 -35.28 -22.32
CA VAL A 16 -20.08 -34.11 -21.60
C VAL A 16 -19.61 -34.40 -20.17
N LEU A 17 -18.44 -35.05 -20.12
CA LEU A 17 -17.34 -34.69 -19.23
C LEU A 17 -17.07 -33.17 -19.29
N PHE A 18 -17.89 -32.34 -18.64
CA PHE A 18 -17.60 -30.94 -18.32
C PHE A 18 -18.58 -30.51 -17.23
N LEU A 19 -18.11 -29.64 -16.32
CA LEU A 19 -18.83 -29.05 -15.17
C LEU A 19 -18.77 -29.98 -13.94
N MET A 20 -17.96 -29.76 -12.91
CA MET A 20 -17.81 -28.54 -12.13
C MET A 20 -16.45 -28.57 -11.40
N ARG A 21 -15.42 -27.94 -11.99
CA ARG A 21 -14.28 -27.39 -11.24
C ARG A 21 -14.48 -25.89 -11.25
N LEU A 22 -15.07 -25.32 -10.20
CA LEU A 22 -15.10 -23.87 -9.95
C LEU A 22 -15.58 -23.65 -8.51
N ALA A 23 -14.72 -23.95 -7.54
CA ALA A 23 -14.87 -23.53 -6.16
C ALA A 23 -13.49 -23.11 -5.65
N ALA A 24 -12.97 -22.01 -6.17
CA ALA A 24 -11.73 -21.42 -5.70
C ALA A 24 -11.71 -19.94 -6.09
N SER A 25 -12.40 -19.08 -5.32
CA SER A 25 -12.21 -17.62 -5.34
C SER A 25 -13.14 -16.96 -4.32
N ALA A 26 -12.63 -16.64 -3.11
CA ALA A 26 -13.05 -15.51 -2.28
C ALA A 26 -12.36 -15.57 -0.90
N ALA A 27 -11.06 -15.32 -0.84
CA ALA A 27 -10.36 -15.12 0.44
C ALA A 27 -9.18 -14.16 0.27
N ALA A 28 -9.41 -13.00 -0.37
CA ALA A 28 -8.36 -12.02 -0.63
C ALA A 28 -8.79 -10.57 -0.34
N LEU A 29 -9.62 -10.31 0.69
CA LEU A 29 -10.04 -8.94 1.05
C LEU A 29 -9.98 -8.61 2.54
N LEU A 30 -9.13 -9.28 3.32
CA LEU A 30 -8.83 -8.85 4.68
C LEU A 30 -7.32 -8.83 4.90
N PHE A 31 -6.63 -7.97 4.14
CA PHE A 31 -5.34 -7.47 4.61
C PHE A 31 -5.66 -6.32 5.56
N PRO A 32 -5.47 -6.46 6.88
CA PRO A 32 -5.40 -5.27 7.73
C PRO A 32 -4.30 -4.40 7.15
N GLU A 33 -4.62 -3.13 6.88
CA GLU A 33 -3.61 -2.13 6.52
C GLU A 33 -2.60 -2.11 7.68
N ALA A 34 -1.41 -2.65 7.43
CA ALA A 34 -0.35 -2.59 8.39
C ALA A 34 -0.02 -1.10 8.57
N ALA A 35 -0.45 -0.51 9.69
CA ALA A 35 0.09 0.76 10.15
C ALA A 35 1.60 0.57 10.29
N PHE A 36 2.36 1.00 9.28
CA PHE A 36 3.81 0.81 9.25
C PHE A 36 4.44 1.63 10.39
N PRO A 37 4.96 1.00 11.46
CA PRO A 37 5.79 1.72 12.41
C PRO A 37 7.22 1.67 11.86
N GLN A 38 7.64 2.65 11.06
CA GLN A 38 8.98 2.60 10.46
C GLN A 38 9.74 3.91 10.65
N ALA A 39 9.96 4.28 11.91
CA ALA A 39 11.18 5.01 12.26
C ALA A 39 12.28 3.96 12.52
N ALA A 40 12.79 3.33 11.46
CA ALA A 40 14.05 2.59 11.55
C ALA A 40 15.19 3.62 11.69
N PRO A 41 16.11 3.47 12.66
CA PRO A 41 17.21 4.41 12.82
C PRO A 41 18.11 4.35 11.59
N GLY A 42 18.11 5.41 10.78
CA GLY A 42 18.99 5.55 9.61
C GLY A 42 18.33 6.06 8.32
N PHE A 43 16.99 5.99 8.20
CA PHE A 43 16.27 6.55 7.05
C PHE A 43 15.00 7.28 7.50
N ASN A 44 15.11 8.58 7.77
CA ASN A 44 13.95 9.44 8.04
C ASN A 44 13.33 9.86 6.69
N LEU A 45 12.55 8.99 6.07
CA LEU A 45 11.85 9.34 4.84
C LEU A 45 10.52 10.03 5.17
N CYS A 46 10.41 11.31 4.84
CA CYS A 46 9.11 11.99 4.83
C CYS A 46 8.36 11.60 3.55
N VAL A 47 7.40 10.69 3.67
CA VAL A 47 6.59 10.22 2.53
C VAL A 47 5.44 11.19 2.30
N GLN A 48 5.32 11.69 1.07
CA GLN A 48 4.21 12.56 0.67
C GLN A 48 2.89 11.76 0.68
N PRO A 49 1.84 12.24 1.35
CA PRO A 49 0.53 11.58 1.33
C PRO A 49 -0.12 11.63 -0.05
N GLY A 50 -0.73 10.51 -0.46
CA GLY A 50 -1.55 10.44 -1.67
C GLY A 50 -2.94 11.01 -1.45
N SER A 51 -3.52 11.64 -2.48
CA SER A 51 -4.89 12.14 -2.41
C SER A 51 -5.91 10.99 -2.34
N PRO A 52 -6.97 11.10 -1.53
CA PRO A 52 -7.99 10.06 -1.43
C PRO A 52 -8.80 10.00 -2.74
N PRO A 53 -8.91 8.84 -3.39
CA PRO A 53 -9.59 8.71 -4.68
C PRO A 53 -11.10 8.96 -4.56
N CYS A 54 -11.69 8.74 -3.38
CA CYS A 54 -13.12 8.90 -3.14
C CYS A 54 -13.64 10.32 -3.46
N VAL A 55 -12.77 11.35 -3.39
CA VAL A 55 -13.12 12.74 -3.70
C VAL A 55 -13.32 12.97 -5.20
N PHE A 56 -12.69 12.14 -6.04
CA PHE A 56 -12.73 12.26 -7.50
C PHE A 56 -13.63 11.20 -8.16
N MET A 57 -14.05 10.18 -7.41
CA MET A 57 -14.88 9.08 -7.88
C MET A 57 -16.34 9.24 -7.42
N SER A 58 -17.28 9.04 -8.33
CA SER A 58 -18.70 9.00 -8.00
C SER A 58 -19.11 7.64 -7.41
N GLY A 59 -20.17 7.62 -6.60
CA GLY A 59 -20.78 6.39 -6.08
C GLY A 59 -20.28 5.90 -4.71
N GLN A 60 -19.33 6.61 -4.10
CA GLN A 60 -18.88 6.36 -2.72
C GLN A 60 -19.85 6.98 -1.70
N PRO A 61 -20.21 6.27 -0.61
CA PRO A 61 -20.97 6.86 0.50
C PRO A 61 -20.21 8.04 1.12
N ALA A 62 -20.92 9.15 1.40
CA ALA A 62 -20.30 10.38 1.91
C ALA A 62 -19.56 10.18 3.25
N GLU A 63 -20.08 9.32 4.13
CA GLU A 63 -19.46 9.02 5.42
C GLU A 63 -18.13 8.29 5.28
N ALA A 64 -18.08 7.27 4.41
CA ALA A 64 -16.86 6.52 4.14
C ALA A 64 -15.77 7.42 3.52
N CYS A 65 -16.15 8.24 2.52
CA CYS A 65 -15.22 9.21 1.94
C CYS A 65 -14.80 10.29 2.95
N GLY A 66 -15.69 10.68 3.86
CA GLY A 66 -15.39 11.61 4.96
C GLY A 66 -14.28 11.07 5.88
N ALA A 67 -14.33 9.79 6.24
CA ALA A 67 -13.30 9.14 7.04
C ALA A 67 -11.94 9.08 6.30
N GLU A 68 -11.93 8.74 5.01
CA GLU A 68 -10.70 8.74 4.18
C GLU A 68 -10.08 10.14 4.09
N VAL A 69 -10.92 11.18 3.90
CA VAL A 69 -10.45 12.57 3.87
C VAL A 69 -9.85 13.00 5.22
N GLN A 70 -10.47 12.62 6.33
CA GLN A 70 -9.91 12.91 7.67
C GLN A 70 -8.56 12.21 7.88
N ALA A 71 -8.43 10.95 7.47
CA ALA A 71 -7.17 10.22 7.51
C ALA A 71 -6.10 10.89 6.64
N TYR A 72 -6.46 11.31 5.42
CA TYR A 72 -5.58 12.10 4.56
C TYR A 72 -5.12 13.40 5.24
N ILE A 73 -6.03 14.18 5.85
CA ILE A 73 -5.66 15.42 6.55
C ILE A 73 -4.67 15.14 7.69
N ALA A 74 -4.91 14.11 8.50
CA ALA A 74 -3.97 13.71 9.55
C ALA A 74 -2.59 13.34 8.99
N SER A 75 -2.55 12.59 7.89
CA SER A 75 -1.30 12.21 7.22
C SER A 75 -0.53 13.42 6.68
N VAL A 76 -1.23 14.46 6.19
CA VAL A 76 -0.61 15.73 5.76
C VAL A 76 0.04 16.45 6.93
N PHE A 77 -0.60 16.49 8.10
CA PHE A 77 0.01 17.09 9.29
C PHE A 77 1.27 16.35 9.73
N HIS A 78 1.25 15.01 9.74
CA HIS A 78 2.44 14.21 10.05
C HIS A 78 3.56 14.42 9.02
N TYR A 79 3.22 14.48 7.73
CA TYR A 79 4.21 14.77 6.69
C TYR A 79 4.88 16.13 6.90
N ARG A 80 4.10 17.17 7.22
CA ARG A 80 4.62 18.51 7.53
C ARG A 80 5.53 18.52 8.76
N GLU A 81 5.14 17.82 9.81
CA GLU A 81 5.95 17.69 11.02
C GLU A 81 7.29 16.98 10.73
N CYS A 82 7.25 15.91 9.92
CA CYS A 82 8.46 15.22 9.47
C CYS A 82 9.39 16.17 8.72
N LEU A 83 8.87 16.92 7.73
CA LEU A 83 9.66 17.87 6.96
C LEU A 83 10.29 18.96 7.84
N ALA A 84 9.59 19.44 8.87
CA ALA A 84 10.12 20.42 9.80
C ALA A 84 11.33 19.84 10.58
N LYS A 85 11.21 18.62 11.10
CA LYS A 85 12.29 17.95 11.83
C LYS A 85 13.49 17.66 10.93
N GLU A 86 13.28 17.19 9.71
CA GLU A 86 14.36 16.95 8.76
C GLU A 86 15.05 18.25 8.33
N SER A 87 14.29 19.33 8.13
CA SER A 87 14.86 20.65 7.84
C SER A 87 15.75 21.13 8.99
N GLU A 88 15.28 21.00 10.24
CA GLU A 88 16.07 21.36 11.42
C GLU A 88 17.34 20.50 11.53
N ARG A 89 17.23 19.19 11.29
CA ARG A 89 18.38 18.26 11.30
C ARG A 89 19.44 18.68 10.30
N VAL A 90 19.05 18.95 9.06
CA VAL A 90 19.98 19.35 7.98
C VAL A 90 20.63 20.70 8.26
N ILE A 91 19.89 21.66 8.85
CA ILE A 91 20.45 22.95 9.28
C ILE A 91 21.51 22.76 10.36
N ARG A 92 21.22 21.95 11.38
CA ARG A 92 22.19 21.66 12.46
C ARG A 92 23.45 21.00 11.89
N GLU A 93 23.28 19.98 11.07
CA GLU A 93 24.39 19.30 10.39
C GLU A 93 25.24 20.26 9.53
N SER A 94 24.59 21.15 8.78
CA SER A 94 25.28 22.17 7.98
C SER A 94 26.08 23.14 8.84
N ASN A 95 25.51 23.62 9.94
CA ASN A 95 26.20 24.51 10.87
C ASN A 95 27.40 23.81 11.52
N ASP A 96 27.24 22.56 11.95
CA ASP A 96 28.33 21.77 12.52
C ASP A 96 29.48 21.62 11.52
N ILE A 97 29.18 21.35 10.24
CA ILE A 97 30.19 21.27 9.17
C ILE A 97 30.90 22.63 8.97
N ILE A 98 30.15 23.73 8.90
CA ILE A 98 30.70 25.08 8.73
C ILE A 98 31.63 25.42 9.90
N ASP A 99 31.24 25.11 11.12
CA ASP A 99 32.03 25.38 12.32
C ASP A 99 33.32 24.56 12.35
N HIS A 100 33.24 23.28 11.97
CA HIS A 100 34.43 22.44 11.80
C HIS A 100 35.38 22.98 10.73
N TRP A 101 34.85 23.41 9.58
CA TRP A 101 35.65 23.99 8.51
C TRP A 101 36.34 25.29 8.95
N ARG A 102 35.58 26.24 9.52
CA ARG A 102 36.11 27.52 10.02
C ARG A 102 37.17 27.33 11.10
N CYS A 103 36.98 26.36 11.98
CA CYS A 103 37.94 26.07 13.03
C CYS A 103 39.27 25.55 12.45
N ARG A 104 39.22 24.65 11.45
CA ARG A 104 40.43 24.18 10.75
C ARG A 104 41.16 25.32 10.06
N GLU A 105 40.43 26.20 9.38
CA GLU A 105 41.00 27.38 8.70
C GLU A 105 41.71 28.32 9.68
N ARG A 106 41.18 28.48 10.90
CA ARG A 106 41.78 29.32 11.96
C ARG A 106 42.96 28.67 12.69
N GLY A 107 43.24 27.39 12.47
CA GLY A 107 44.30 26.66 13.17
C GLY A 107 44.02 26.43 14.66
N GLU A 108 42.75 26.52 15.08
CA GLU A 108 42.32 26.35 16.47
C GLU A 108 42.05 24.87 16.80
N ARG A 109 41.94 24.54 18.09
CA ARG A 109 41.54 23.19 18.52
C ARG A 109 40.03 23.03 18.38
N CYS A 110 39.60 22.29 17.36
CA CYS A 110 38.18 22.11 17.06
C CYS A 110 37.49 21.20 18.07
N ARG A 111 36.20 21.47 18.28
CA ARG A 111 35.29 20.57 19.00
C ARG A 111 35.26 19.22 18.26
N LYS A 112 35.19 18.12 19.02
CA LYS A 112 35.00 16.77 18.50
C LYS A 112 33.52 16.45 18.39
#